data_AF-A0A8H7S4P2-F1
#
_entry.id   AF-A0A8H7S4P2-F1
#
_cell.length_a   1.000
_cell.length_b   1.000
_cell.length_c   1.000
_cell.angle_alpha   90.00
_cell.angle_beta   90.00
_cell.angle_gamma   90.00
#
_symmetry.space_group_name_H-M   'P 1'
#
loop_
_entity.id
_entity.type
_entity.pdbx_description
1 polymer ?
#
loop_
_entity_poly.entity_id
_entity_poly.type
_entity_poly.pdbx_seq_one_letter_code
_entity_poly.pdbx_strand_id
1 'polypeptide(L)'
;MLEHRVHALSMKSKFETAAQDTETMIEYAPTLPQGYLCFVKLLTMQGKQARALKVYQEGLENVPTNDPAYGQLLQAKKMADEKNNQRFDLVSALPLEVKEEIVVLLSEEERVNLFDVSKITWSRWLENCRKAWKHIYNDDYNDGGIAVSQVLPKIARHIIDLIITTSEKDVWLKYLEHLQNGDFINLKLFQFPVEKKFRL
;
A
#
# COMPACT_ATOMS: atom_id res chain seq x y z
N MET A 1 -5.69 23.88 29.04
CA MET A 1 -6.94 23.09 29.14
C MET A 1 -7.10 22.13 27.97
N LEU A 2 -6.97 22.59 26.71
CA LEU A 2 -7.07 21.72 25.52
C LEU A 2 -5.94 20.67 25.44
N GLU A 3 -4.69 21.02 25.75
CA GLU A 3 -3.57 20.07 25.75
C GLU A 3 -3.81 18.81 26.60
N HIS A 4 -4.25 18.97 27.86
CA HIS A 4 -4.58 17.85 28.73
C HIS A 4 -5.74 17.01 28.18
N ARG A 5 -6.72 17.65 27.52
CA ARG A 5 -7.84 16.96 26.88
C ARG A 5 -7.38 16.15 25.67
N VAL A 6 -6.55 16.73 24.79
CA VAL A 6 -5.91 16.03 23.67
C VAL A 6 -5.18 14.79 24.17
N HIS A 7 -4.38 14.92 25.24
CA HIS A 7 -3.66 13.78 25.79
C HIS A 7 -4.61 12.69 26.30
N ALA A 8 -5.62 13.05 27.09
CA ALA A 8 -6.60 12.09 27.61
C ALA A 8 -7.42 11.41 26.49
N LEU A 9 -7.78 12.14 25.44
CA LEU A 9 -8.48 11.61 24.27
C LEU A 9 -7.60 10.65 23.46
N SER A 10 -6.31 11.00 23.29
CA SER A 10 -5.32 10.16 22.62
C SER A 10 -5.13 8.82 23.33
N MET A 11 -5.08 8.84 24.66
CA MET A 11 -4.99 7.61 25.48
C MET A 11 -6.26 6.75 25.41
N LYS A 12 -7.40 7.34 25.05
CA LYS A 12 -8.67 6.64 24.83
C LYS A 12 -8.92 6.30 23.35
N SER A 13 -7.91 6.44 22.50
CA SER A 13 -8.01 6.24 21.04
C SER A 13 -9.08 7.07 20.33
N LYS A 14 -9.52 8.18 20.95
CA LYS A 14 -10.49 9.13 20.34
C LYS A 14 -9.75 10.14 19.50
N PHE A 15 -9.11 9.65 18.45
CA PHE A 15 -8.12 10.44 17.71
C PHE A 15 -8.73 11.55 16.86
N GLU A 16 -9.94 11.39 16.36
CA GLU A 16 -10.65 12.41 15.56
C GLU A 16 -10.94 13.65 16.41
N THR A 17 -11.49 13.45 17.60
CA THR A 17 -11.77 14.54 18.54
C THR A 17 -10.47 15.18 19.05
N ALA A 18 -9.43 14.39 19.29
CA ALA A 18 -8.13 14.91 19.67
C ALA A 18 -7.50 15.75 18.52
N ALA A 19 -7.72 15.36 17.27
CA ALA A 19 -7.21 16.11 16.11
C ALA A 19 -7.90 17.47 15.98
N GLN A 20 -9.23 17.49 16.14
CA GLN A 20 -10.01 18.74 16.16
C GLN A 20 -9.51 19.69 17.24
N ASP A 21 -9.22 19.16 18.44
CA ASP A 21 -8.68 19.97 19.54
C ASP A 21 -7.31 20.55 19.21
N THR A 22 -6.43 19.78 18.56
CA THR A 22 -5.11 20.28 18.16
C THR A 22 -5.17 21.26 17.01
N GLU A 23 -6.08 21.07 16.04
CA GLU A 23 -6.33 22.01 14.95
C GLU A 23 -6.86 23.34 15.52
N THR A 24 -7.81 23.26 16.46
CA THR A 24 -8.32 24.42 17.20
C THR A 24 -7.17 25.16 17.93
N MET A 25 -6.25 24.44 18.58
CA MET A 25 -5.10 25.07 19.24
C MET A 25 -4.22 25.85 18.27
N ILE A 26 -3.99 25.34 17.05
CA ILE A 26 -3.19 25.99 16.02
C ILE A 26 -3.95 27.20 15.43
N GLU A 27 -5.26 27.08 15.18
CA GLU A 27 -6.07 28.18 14.64
C GLU A 27 -6.12 29.39 15.58
N TYR A 28 -6.29 29.17 16.89
CA TYR A 28 -6.36 30.25 17.87
C TYR A 28 -5.00 30.87 18.20
N ALA A 29 -3.91 30.10 18.07
CA ALA A 29 -2.57 30.55 18.42
C ALA A 29 -1.51 29.97 17.46
N PRO A 30 -1.47 30.43 16.19
CA PRO A 30 -0.60 29.84 15.16
C PRO A 30 0.88 30.12 15.39
N THR A 31 1.23 31.12 16.20
CA THR A 31 2.62 31.41 16.56
C THR A 31 3.11 30.61 17.76
N LEU A 32 2.22 29.84 18.41
CA LEU A 32 2.55 29.07 19.60
C LEU A 32 2.91 27.62 19.23
N PRO A 33 4.08 27.12 19.66
CA PRO A 33 4.57 25.79 19.30
C PRO A 33 3.74 24.64 19.89
N GLN A 34 2.98 24.88 20.96
CA GLN A 34 2.25 23.85 21.70
C GLN A 34 1.19 23.15 20.83
N GLY A 35 0.48 23.90 19.97
CA GLY A 35 -0.51 23.33 19.06
C GLY A 35 0.11 22.32 18.09
N TYR A 36 1.20 22.72 17.43
CA TYR A 36 1.96 21.87 16.51
C TYR A 36 2.54 20.64 17.21
N LEU A 37 3.19 20.82 18.37
CA LEU A 37 3.78 19.71 19.13
C LEU A 37 2.72 18.68 19.57
N CYS A 38 1.56 19.14 20.03
CA CYS A 38 0.44 18.26 20.39
C CYS A 38 -0.09 17.50 19.17
N PHE A 39 -0.27 18.19 18.05
CA PHE A 39 -0.78 17.56 16.84
C PHE A 39 0.18 16.51 16.28
N VAL A 40 1.48 16.81 16.28
CA VAL A 40 2.47 15.83 15.84
C VAL A 40 2.52 14.62 16.76
N LYS A 41 2.43 14.81 18.08
CA LYS A 41 2.38 13.69 19.04
C LYS A 41 1.19 12.77 18.75
N LEU A 42 0.02 13.36 18.48
CA LEU A 42 -1.18 12.62 18.07
C LEU A 42 -0.95 11.81 16.79
N LEU A 43 -0.43 12.46 15.73
CA LEU A 43 -0.15 11.82 14.45
C LEU A 43 0.88 10.69 14.56
N THR A 44 1.87 10.88 15.43
CA THR A 44 2.89 9.87 15.74
C THR A 44 2.26 8.63 16.39
N MET A 45 1.33 8.82 17.34
CA MET A 45 0.58 7.72 17.95
C MET A 45 -0.29 6.97 16.93
N GLN A 46 -0.78 7.66 15.89
CA GLN A 46 -1.52 7.04 14.79
C GLN A 46 -0.62 6.39 13.72
N GLY A 47 0.71 6.42 13.86
CA GLY A 47 1.64 5.94 12.83
C GLY A 47 1.72 6.82 11.58
N LYS A 48 1.11 8.00 11.57
CA LYS A 48 1.01 8.92 10.41
C LYS A 48 2.25 9.82 10.31
N GLN A 49 3.44 9.21 10.23
CA GLN A 49 4.73 9.92 10.26
C GLN A 49 4.90 10.97 9.15
N ALA A 50 4.42 10.67 7.94
CA ALA A 50 4.49 11.62 6.83
C ALA A 50 3.65 12.90 7.07
N ARG A 51 2.49 12.77 7.73
CA ARG A 51 1.65 13.92 8.09
C ARG A 51 2.27 14.69 9.26
N ALA A 52 2.85 14.00 10.24
CA ALA A 52 3.58 14.62 11.35
C ALA A 52 4.72 15.53 10.85
N LEU A 53 5.49 15.08 9.84
CA LEU A 53 6.56 15.89 9.25
C LEU A 53 6.06 17.19 8.61
N LYS A 54 4.87 17.17 7.97
CA LYS A 54 4.26 18.38 7.41
C LYS A 54 3.88 19.36 8.51
N VAL A 55 3.24 18.88 9.58
CA VAL A 55 2.86 19.74 10.73
C VAL A 55 4.10 20.31 11.43
N TYR A 56 5.22 19.58 11.50
CA TYR A 56 6.48 20.15 11.96
C TYR A 56 6.99 21.29 11.07
N GLN A 57 6.86 21.16 9.75
CA GLN A 57 7.26 22.22 8.81
C GLN A 57 6.38 23.45 8.98
N GLU A 58 5.06 23.26 9.04
CA GLU A 58 4.10 24.34 9.31
C GLU A 58 4.41 25.06 10.63
N GLY A 59 4.73 24.31 11.70
CA GLY A 59 5.13 24.90 12.98
C GLY A 59 6.42 25.72 12.89
N LEU A 60 7.42 25.26 12.14
CA LEU A 60 8.69 25.99 11.96
C LEU A 60 8.55 27.25 11.09
N GLU A 61 7.52 27.33 10.25
CA GLU A 61 7.19 28.50 9.43
C GLU A 61 6.45 29.57 10.23
N ASN A 62 5.58 29.17 11.18
CA ASN A 62 4.70 30.09 11.91
C ASN A 62 5.21 30.47 13.31
N VAL A 63 5.97 29.60 13.97
CA VAL A 63 6.50 29.87 15.31
C VAL A 63 7.75 30.76 15.22
N PRO A 64 7.82 31.87 15.98
CA PRO A 64 9.00 32.72 16.03
C PRO A 64 10.26 31.97 16.49
N THR A 65 11.40 32.25 15.87
CA THR A 65 12.69 31.60 16.19
C THR A 65 13.22 31.93 17.59
N ASN A 66 12.74 33.01 18.20
CA ASN A 66 13.05 33.39 19.58
C ASN A 66 12.17 32.67 20.62
N ASP A 67 11.17 31.90 20.20
CA ASP A 67 10.36 31.09 21.12
C ASP A 67 11.24 29.98 21.74
N PRO A 68 11.24 29.81 23.08
CA PRO A 68 12.03 28.78 23.76
C PRO A 68 11.79 27.36 23.25
N ALA A 69 10.61 27.06 22.71
CA ALA A 69 10.28 25.73 22.18
C ALA A 69 10.48 25.62 20.65
N TYR A 70 10.92 26.67 19.96
CA TYR A 70 11.32 26.59 18.55
C TYR A 70 12.42 25.54 18.34
N GLY A 71 13.42 25.52 19.23
CA GLY A 71 14.47 24.51 19.23
C GLY A 71 13.94 23.08 19.39
N GLN A 72 12.86 22.89 20.15
CA GLN A 72 12.22 21.59 20.33
C GLN A 72 11.52 21.12 19.05
N LEU A 73 10.82 22.02 18.34
CA LEU A 73 10.23 21.73 17.03
C LEU A 73 11.30 21.32 16.02
N LEU A 74 12.42 22.04 15.98
CA LEU A 74 13.52 21.76 15.04
C LEU A 74 14.18 20.40 15.34
N GLN A 75 14.47 20.11 16.61
CA GLN A 75 15.07 18.84 17.02
C GLN A 75 14.11 17.67 16.76
N ALA A 76 12.83 17.84 17.10
CA ALA A 76 11.84 16.79 16.94
C ALA A 76 11.58 16.49 15.45
N LYS A 77 11.58 17.51 14.57
CA LYS A 77 11.55 17.32 13.12
C LYS A 77 12.76 16.52 12.64
N LYS A 78 13.98 16.88 13.04
CA LYS A 78 15.20 16.13 12.64
C LYS A 78 15.12 14.66 13.04
N MET A 79 14.72 14.37 14.27
CA MET A 79 14.54 12.99 14.74
C MET A 79 13.44 12.24 13.97
N ALA A 80 12.36 12.93 13.60
CA ALA A 80 11.29 12.36 12.79
C ALA A 80 11.74 12.10 11.34
N ASP A 81 12.53 13.00 10.74
CA ASP A 81 13.12 12.83 9.41
C ASP A 81 14.06 11.62 9.40
N GLU A 82 14.93 11.50 10.40
CA GLU A 82 15.81 10.34 10.58
C GLU A 82 15.03 9.03 10.71
N LYS A 83 13.97 8.99 11.55
CA LYS A 83 13.11 7.81 11.70
C LYS A 83 12.32 7.47 10.45
N ASN A 84 11.82 8.47 9.73
CA ASN A 84 11.09 8.26 8.49
C ASN A 84 12.02 7.75 7.37
N ASN A 85 13.27 8.19 7.36
CA ASN A 85 14.31 7.69 6.46
C ASN A 85 14.82 6.29 6.85
N GLN A 86 14.62 5.87 8.11
CA GLN A 86 14.85 4.51 8.58
C GLN A 86 13.72 3.53 8.24
N ARG A 87 12.73 3.90 7.39
CA ARG A 87 11.73 2.95 6.88
C ARG A 87 12.44 1.76 6.22
N PHE A 88 12.57 0.70 7.00
CA PHE A 88 13.23 -0.53 6.60
C PHE A 88 12.24 -1.32 5.75
N ASP A 89 12.55 -1.48 4.47
CA ASP A 89 11.82 -2.39 3.61
C ASP A 89 12.19 -3.82 4.01
N LEU A 90 11.44 -4.35 4.98
CA LEU A 90 11.62 -5.69 5.53
C LEU A 90 11.69 -6.74 4.43
N VAL A 91 10.93 -6.56 3.35
CA VAL A 91 10.89 -7.54 2.26
C VAL A 91 12.04 -7.36 1.28
N SER A 92 12.51 -6.14 1.03
CA SER A 92 13.81 -5.95 0.37
C SER A 92 14.95 -6.65 1.11
N ALA A 93 14.88 -6.73 2.45
CA ALA A 93 15.87 -7.42 3.26
C ALA A 93 15.71 -8.96 3.30
N LEU A 94 14.57 -9.51 2.87
CA LEU A 94 14.38 -10.96 2.82
C LEU A 94 15.23 -11.59 1.70
N PRO A 95 15.83 -12.76 1.93
CA PRO A 95 16.45 -13.58 0.87
C PRO A 95 15.46 -13.87 -0.26
N LEU A 96 15.97 -14.08 -1.47
CA LEU A 96 15.13 -14.30 -2.66
C LEU A 96 14.22 -15.53 -2.48
N GLU A 97 14.78 -16.60 -1.92
CA GLU A 97 14.12 -17.87 -1.71
C GLU A 97 12.92 -17.70 -0.78
N VAL A 98 13.08 -16.95 0.32
CA VAL A 98 11.99 -16.70 1.28
C VAL A 98 10.86 -15.91 0.62
N LYS A 99 11.18 -14.91 -0.20
CA LYS A 99 10.17 -14.14 -0.93
C LYS A 99 9.39 -15.00 -1.91
N GLU A 100 10.08 -15.88 -2.63
CA GLU A 100 9.47 -16.81 -3.57
C GLU A 100 8.57 -17.85 -2.89
N GLU A 101 8.93 -18.32 -1.69
CA GLU A 101 8.06 -19.25 -0.96
C GLU A 101 6.81 -18.53 -0.42
N ILE A 102 6.97 -17.30 0.10
CA ILE A 102 5.84 -16.50 0.58
C ILE A 102 4.84 -16.22 -0.56
N VAL A 103 5.31 -15.82 -1.74
CA VAL A 103 4.41 -15.40 -2.82
C VAL A 103 3.56 -16.54 -3.38
N VAL A 104 4.08 -17.76 -3.34
CA VAL A 104 3.32 -18.95 -3.79
C VAL A 104 2.19 -19.28 -2.82
N LEU A 105 2.28 -18.88 -1.56
CA LEU A 105 1.22 -19.06 -0.56
C LEU A 105 0.08 -18.04 -0.69
N LEU A 106 0.33 -16.92 -1.38
CA LEU A 106 -0.68 -15.87 -1.61
C LEU A 106 -1.63 -16.27 -2.73
N SER A 107 -2.89 -15.81 -2.66
CA SER A 107 -3.84 -15.91 -3.76
C SER A 107 -3.42 -15.06 -4.95
N GLU A 108 -3.95 -15.34 -6.14
CA GLU A 108 -3.71 -14.53 -7.34
C GLU A 108 -4.05 -13.05 -7.12
N GLU A 109 -5.14 -12.76 -6.42
CA GLU A 109 -5.57 -11.41 -6.08
C GLU A 109 -4.57 -10.72 -5.14
N GLU A 110 -4.16 -11.41 -4.07
CA GLU A 110 -3.16 -10.89 -3.13
C GLU A 110 -1.83 -10.60 -3.83
N ARG A 111 -1.40 -11.47 -4.75
CA ARG A 111 -0.21 -11.23 -5.57
C ARG A 111 -0.38 -9.98 -6.43
N VAL A 112 -1.54 -9.76 -7.05
CA VAL A 112 -1.80 -8.55 -7.84
C VAL A 112 -1.75 -7.30 -6.95
N ASN A 113 -2.33 -7.36 -5.75
CA ASN A 113 -2.31 -6.25 -4.80
C ASN A 113 -0.89 -5.88 -4.35
N LEU A 114 0.07 -6.81 -4.37
CA LEU A 114 1.49 -6.51 -4.08
C LEU A 114 2.14 -5.54 -5.09
N PHE A 115 1.60 -5.42 -6.32
CA PHE A 115 2.07 -4.40 -7.26
C PHE A 115 1.86 -2.97 -6.75
N ASP A 116 0.83 -2.77 -5.93
CA ASP A 116 0.48 -1.44 -5.38
C ASP A 116 1.24 -1.12 -4.08
N VAL A 117 1.77 -2.13 -3.38
CA VAL A 117 2.51 -1.96 -2.12
C VAL A 117 3.83 -1.19 -2.34
N SER A 118 4.56 -1.52 -3.40
CA SER A 118 5.76 -0.78 -3.79
C SER A 118 5.90 -0.74 -5.30
N LYS A 119 5.77 0.48 -5.84
CA LYS A 119 5.86 0.76 -7.28
C LYS A 119 7.19 0.38 -7.91
N ILE A 120 8.23 0.12 -7.11
CA ILE A 120 9.59 -0.12 -7.62
C ILE A 120 10.07 -1.51 -7.21
N THR A 121 10.30 -1.76 -5.92
CA THR A 121 10.99 -2.99 -5.50
C THR A 121 10.11 -4.23 -5.67
N TRP A 122 8.87 -4.17 -5.19
CA TRP A 122 7.96 -5.31 -5.24
C TRP A 122 7.44 -5.54 -6.65
N SER A 123 6.98 -4.48 -7.32
CA SER A 123 6.55 -4.57 -8.72
C SER A 123 7.63 -5.23 -9.58
N ARG A 124 8.88 -4.74 -9.56
CA ARG A 124 9.93 -5.29 -10.42
C ARG A 124 10.31 -6.73 -10.06
N TRP A 125 10.37 -7.08 -8.78
CA TRP A 125 10.67 -8.45 -8.38
C TRP A 125 9.55 -9.40 -8.81
N LEU A 126 8.30 -9.02 -8.53
CA LEU A 126 7.13 -9.83 -8.79
C LEU A 126 6.92 -10.04 -10.30
N GLU A 127 7.15 -9.02 -11.12
CA GLU A 127 7.13 -9.12 -12.60
C GLU A 127 8.11 -10.16 -13.16
N ASN A 128 9.15 -10.52 -12.40
CA ASN A 128 10.17 -11.48 -12.81
C ASN A 128 10.09 -12.80 -12.03
N CYS A 129 9.19 -12.91 -11.05
CA CYS A 129 9.04 -14.11 -10.24
C CYS A 129 8.25 -15.17 -11.01
N ARG A 130 8.97 -16.05 -11.72
CA ARG A 130 8.34 -17.14 -12.48
C ARG A 130 7.45 -18.04 -11.62
N LYS A 131 7.86 -18.34 -10.38
CA LYS A 131 7.10 -19.21 -9.46
C LYS A 131 5.72 -18.63 -9.13
N ALA A 132 5.61 -17.30 -9.00
CA ALA A 132 4.36 -16.61 -8.66
C ALA A 132 3.28 -16.72 -9.76
N TRP A 133 3.71 -16.85 -11.02
CA TRP A 133 2.82 -16.72 -12.19
C TRP A 133 2.77 -17.96 -13.08
N LYS A 134 3.43 -19.06 -12.68
CA LYS A 134 3.53 -20.26 -13.50
C LYS A 134 2.18 -20.91 -13.78
N HIS A 135 1.31 -20.90 -12.77
CA HIS A 135 0.00 -21.54 -12.79
C HIS A 135 -1.04 -20.47 -12.47
N ILE A 136 -1.95 -20.20 -13.41
CA ILE A 136 -3.06 -19.26 -13.23
C ILE A 136 -4.35 -20.06 -13.30
N TYR A 137 -5.11 -20.01 -12.20
CA TYR A 137 -6.43 -20.58 -12.11
C TYR A 137 -7.45 -19.47 -11.87
N ASN A 138 -8.45 -19.40 -12.74
CA ASN A 138 -9.46 -18.36 -12.72
C ASN A 138 -10.85 -19.02 -12.77
N ASP A 139 -11.59 -18.94 -11.69
CA ASP A 139 -12.94 -19.50 -11.57
C ASP A 139 -13.97 -18.43 -11.19
N ASP A 140 -15.25 -18.81 -11.16
CA ASP A 140 -16.35 -17.92 -10.76
C ASP A 140 -16.35 -17.56 -9.27
N TYR A 141 -15.47 -18.16 -8.46
CA TYR A 141 -15.45 -18.00 -7.02
C TYR A 141 -14.31 -17.10 -6.53
N ASN A 142 -13.34 -16.78 -7.39
CA ASN A 142 -12.22 -15.90 -7.10
C ASN A 142 -12.18 -14.67 -8.02
N ASP A 143 -12.20 -13.48 -7.43
CA ASP A 143 -11.95 -12.20 -8.12
C ASP A 143 -10.52 -12.09 -8.68
N GLY A 144 -9.65 -13.06 -8.35
CA GLY A 144 -8.29 -13.19 -8.89
C GLY A 144 -8.25 -13.20 -10.42
N GLY A 145 -9.30 -13.69 -11.09
CA GLY A 145 -9.41 -13.64 -12.55
C GLY A 145 -9.36 -12.24 -13.15
N ILE A 146 -10.15 -11.33 -12.57
CA ILE A 146 -10.20 -9.91 -12.94
C ILE A 146 -8.86 -9.28 -12.60
N ALA A 147 -8.34 -9.50 -11.39
CA ALA A 147 -7.10 -8.90 -10.92
C ALA A 147 -5.91 -9.27 -11.83
N VAL A 148 -5.74 -10.55 -12.15
CA VAL A 148 -4.65 -11.04 -13.01
C VAL A 148 -4.77 -10.50 -14.42
N SER A 149 -5.99 -10.34 -14.95
CA SER A 149 -6.21 -9.78 -16.30
C SER A 149 -5.61 -8.39 -16.48
N GLN A 150 -5.50 -7.60 -15.39
CA GLN A 150 -4.96 -6.24 -15.42
C GLN A 150 -3.43 -6.20 -15.52
N VAL A 151 -2.76 -7.28 -15.12
CA VAL A 151 -1.29 -7.37 -15.08
C VAL A 151 -0.71 -8.33 -16.13
N LEU A 152 -1.56 -8.95 -16.96
CA LEU A 152 -1.16 -9.88 -18.03
C LEU A 152 0.00 -9.38 -18.91
N PRO A 153 0.04 -8.12 -19.39
CA PRO A 153 1.15 -7.63 -20.22
C PRO A 153 2.53 -7.81 -19.56
N LYS A 154 2.57 -7.84 -18.23
CA LYS A 154 3.80 -7.96 -17.46
C LYS A 154 4.19 -9.42 -17.20
N ILE A 155 3.21 -10.30 -17.01
CA ILE A 155 3.44 -11.64 -16.46
C ILE A 155 3.19 -12.78 -17.45
N ALA A 156 2.54 -12.53 -18.60
CA ALA A 156 2.09 -13.58 -19.53
C ALA A 156 3.21 -14.53 -19.97
N ARG A 157 4.44 -14.00 -20.14
CA ARG A 157 5.63 -14.79 -20.47
C ARG A 157 5.96 -15.91 -19.47
N HIS A 158 5.49 -15.82 -18.24
CA HIS A 158 5.79 -16.80 -17.18
C HIS A 158 4.74 -17.90 -17.07
N ILE A 159 3.56 -17.69 -17.63
CA ILE A 159 2.41 -18.59 -17.50
C ILE A 159 2.67 -19.85 -18.34
N ILE A 160 2.50 -21.00 -17.70
CA ILE A 160 2.64 -22.33 -18.32
C ILE A 160 1.30 -23.03 -18.36
N ASP A 161 0.55 -22.94 -17.27
CA ASP A 161 -0.78 -23.52 -17.15
C ASP A 161 -1.79 -22.38 -16.94
N LEU A 162 -2.70 -22.24 -17.88
CA LEU A 162 -3.80 -21.27 -17.85
C LEU A 162 -5.12 -22.04 -17.85
N ILE A 163 -5.81 -21.99 -16.72
CA ILE A 163 -7.12 -22.62 -16.55
C ILE A 163 -8.10 -21.50 -16.24
N ILE A 164 -9.02 -21.27 -17.16
CA ILE A 164 -10.07 -20.28 -17.00
C ILE A 164 -11.38 -21.06 -17.02
N THR A 165 -12.16 -20.95 -15.96
CA THR A 165 -13.47 -21.58 -15.77
C THR A 165 -14.55 -20.57 -15.40
N THR A 166 -14.21 -19.29 -15.23
CA THR A 166 -15.17 -18.21 -15.01
C THR A 166 -16.19 -18.09 -16.15
N SER A 167 -17.39 -17.66 -15.82
CA SER A 167 -18.49 -17.29 -16.71
C SER A 167 -18.45 -15.81 -17.11
N GLU A 168 -17.54 -15.02 -16.53
CA GLU A 168 -17.39 -13.60 -16.81
C GLU A 168 -16.77 -13.35 -18.19
N LYS A 169 -17.61 -12.88 -19.11
CA LYS A 169 -17.22 -12.63 -20.50
C LYS A 169 -16.07 -11.61 -20.64
N ASP A 170 -16.05 -10.58 -19.80
CA ASP A 170 -15.06 -9.50 -19.90
C ASP A 170 -13.65 -9.97 -19.54
N VAL A 171 -13.56 -10.87 -18.56
CA VAL A 171 -12.29 -11.51 -18.19
C VAL A 171 -11.80 -12.34 -19.36
N TRP A 172 -12.65 -13.19 -19.93
CA TRP A 172 -12.34 -14.01 -21.10
C TRP A 172 -11.78 -13.22 -22.28
N LEU A 173 -12.42 -12.10 -22.62
CA LEU A 173 -12.02 -11.29 -23.77
C LEU A 173 -10.58 -10.78 -23.62
N LYS A 174 -10.17 -10.38 -22.42
CA LYS A 174 -8.79 -9.92 -22.15
C LYS A 174 -7.77 -11.04 -22.32
N TYR A 175 -8.03 -12.23 -21.79
CA TYR A 175 -7.11 -13.36 -21.95
C TYR A 175 -7.03 -13.81 -23.42
N LEU A 176 -8.16 -13.79 -24.15
CA LEU A 176 -8.18 -14.10 -25.59
C LEU A 176 -7.38 -13.10 -26.43
N GLU A 177 -7.45 -11.80 -26.11
CA GLU A 177 -6.65 -10.77 -26.77
C GLU A 177 -5.15 -11.08 -26.63
N HIS A 178 -4.69 -11.36 -25.40
CA HIS A 178 -3.29 -11.73 -25.15
C HIS A 178 -2.88 -13.06 -25.80
N LEU A 179 -3.80 -14.03 -25.91
CA LEU A 179 -3.56 -15.29 -26.63
C LEU A 179 -3.37 -15.04 -28.13
N GLN A 180 -4.20 -14.18 -28.73
CA GLN A 180 -4.10 -13.80 -30.14
C GLN A 180 -2.81 -13.03 -30.43
N ASN A 181 -2.36 -12.21 -29.49
CA ASN A 181 -1.10 -11.46 -29.59
C ASN A 181 0.15 -12.33 -29.39
N GLY A 182 0.00 -13.58 -28.92
CA GLY A 182 1.12 -14.50 -28.67
C GLY A 182 1.92 -14.19 -27.40
N ASP A 183 1.32 -13.47 -26.44
CA ASP A 183 2.01 -13.03 -25.22
C ASP A 183 2.36 -14.20 -24.28
N PHE A 184 1.62 -15.31 -24.37
CA PHE A 184 1.83 -16.51 -23.56
C PHE A 184 2.88 -17.46 -24.17
N ILE A 185 4.13 -16.98 -24.26
CA ILE A 185 5.24 -17.66 -24.96
C ILE A 185 5.54 -19.07 -24.42
N ASN A 186 5.28 -19.31 -23.13
CA ASN A 186 5.59 -20.58 -22.45
C ASN A 186 4.36 -21.46 -22.16
N LEU A 187 3.20 -21.12 -22.73
CA LEU A 187 1.95 -21.84 -22.48
C LEU A 187 2.04 -23.28 -22.95
N LYS A 188 1.68 -24.21 -22.07
CA LYS A 188 1.65 -25.66 -22.35
C LYS A 188 0.27 -26.25 -22.12
N LEU A 189 -0.45 -25.76 -21.12
CA LEU A 189 -1.81 -26.17 -20.82
C LEU A 189 -2.73 -24.97 -20.89
N PHE A 190 -3.76 -25.09 -21.72
CA PHE A 190 -4.87 -24.14 -21.77
C PHE A 190 -6.17 -24.91 -21.62
N GLN A 191 -6.95 -24.57 -20.59
CA GLN A 191 -8.27 -25.15 -20.34
C GLN A 191 -9.33 -24.06 -20.34
N PHE A 192 -10.44 -24.36 -20.99
CA PHE A 192 -11.61 -23.49 -21.09
C PHE A 192 -12.89 -24.28 -20.76
N PRO A 193 -13.96 -23.61 -20.30
CA PRO A 193 -15.19 -24.27 -19.95
C PRO A 193 -15.84 -24.70 -21.26
N VAL A 194 -15.89 -26.01 -21.46
CA VAL A 194 -16.68 -26.62 -22.52
C VAL A 194 -18.14 -26.36 -22.15
N GLU A 195 -18.74 -25.39 -22.85
CA GLU A 195 -20.16 -25.07 -22.91
C GLU A 195 -21.03 -25.75 -21.83
N LYS A 196 -21.26 -25.08 -20.70
CA LYS A 196 -22.54 -25.27 -20.02
C LYS A 196 -23.59 -24.75 -21.00
N LYS A 197 -24.18 -25.67 -21.77
CA LYS A 197 -25.30 -25.46 -22.69
C LYS A 197 -26.19 -24.33 -22.16
N PHE A 198 -26.09 -23.15 -22.76
CA PHE A 198 -27.14 -22.15 -22.66
C PHE A 198 -28.33 -22.75 -23.41
N ARG A 199 -29.24 -23.40 -22.68
CA ARG A 199 -30.59 -23.64 -23.19
C ARG A 199 -31.27 -22.29 -23.22
N LEU A 200 -31.57 -21.82 -24.43
CA LEU A 200 -32.50 -20.73 -24.72
C LEU A 200 -33.85 -20.97 -24.03
#